data_AF-A0A399SVF4-F1
#
_entry.id   AF-A0A399SVF4-F1
#
_cell.length_a   1.000
_cell.length_b   1.000
_cell.length_c   1.000
_cell.angle_alpha   90.00
_cell.angle_beta   90.00
_cell.angle_gamma   90.00
#
_symmetry.space_group_name_H-M   'P 1'
#
loop_
_entity.id
_entity.type
_entity.pdbx_description
1 polymer ?
#
loop_
_entity_poly.entity_id
_entity_poly.type
_entity_poly.pdbx_seq_one_letter_code
_entity_poly.pdbx_strand_id
1 'polypeptide(L)'
;MEIHKIRIHTAIIFVLCFLIAVGFVAFWLRIAISKPEELTNVGFIVTSIVFLVFVGPPIVLTTTYFLHDFRKTISIDKSSGVLFVKKHNEHFKFNKEKLKEVYHVKVNKNSSSRYQFPMYEYLLFVFEERQKLVVTNLLCKPDTLIRALHITPKVIHTHVPLIDKTMGNTFLTTKEFDAKVKEFYHAYQNKSEAELLDICKQKGYADFAKKAARLLLNEKNNTTD
;
A
#
# COMPACT_ATOMS: atom_id res chain seq x y z
N MET A 1 -21.46 -16.95 -1.38
CA MET A 1 -20.15 -16.43 -1.84
C MET A 1 -20.39 -15.13 -2.60
N GLU A 2 -19.82 -14.02 -2.15
CA GLU A 2 -19.95 -12.72 -2.84
C GLU A 2 -18.71 -12.45 -3.68
N ILE A 3 -18.89 -12.02 -4.93
CA ILE A 3 -17.79 -11.77 -5.87
C ILE A 3 -17.76 -10.29 -6.22
N HIS A 4 -16.62 -9.65 -5.98
CA HIS A 4 -16.34 -8.27 -6.34
C HIS A 4 -15.31 -8.21 -7.47
N LYS A 5 -15.67 -7.49 -8.52
CA LYS A 5 -14.85 -7.17 -9.69
C LYS A 5 -15.11 -5.71 -10.10
N ILE A 6 -14.16 -5.08 -10.78
CA ILE A 6 -14.40 -3.74 -11.35
C ILE A 6 -15.66 -3.82 -12.23
N ARG A 7 -16.58 -2.89 -12.00
CA ARG A 7 -17.83 -2.82 -12.75
C ARG A 7 -17.54 -2.34 -14.17
N ILE A 8 -18.23 -2.93 -15.16
CA ILE A 8 -18.02 -2.62 -16.57
C ILE A 8 -18.19 -1.13 -16.86
N HIS A 9 -19.20 -0.47 -16.29
CA HIS A 9 -19.39 0.97 -16.47
C HIS A 9 -18.22 1.79 -15.92
N THR A 10 -17.61 1.41 -14.80
CA THR A 10 -16.42 2.08 -14.25
C THR A 10 -15.24 1.96 -15.21
N ALA A 11 -15.06 0.78 -15.84
CA ALA A 11 -14.04 0.58 -16.86
C ALA A 11 -14.30 1.41 -18.12
N ILE A 12 -15.56 1.49 -18.57
CA ILE A 12 -15.94 2.34 -19.72
C ILE A 12 -15.66 3.81 -19.42
N ILE A 13 -16.07 4.31 -18.25
CA ILE A 13 -15.81 5.69 -17.83
C ILE A 13 -14.30 5.96 -17.82
N PHE A 14 -13.51 5.04 -17.27
CA PHE A 14 -12.05 5.17 -17.27
C PHE A 14 -11.47 5.26 -18.69
N VAL A 15 -11.90 4.38 -19.60
CA VAL A 15 -11.45 4.39 -21.00
C VAL A 15 -11.83 5.69 -21.70
N LEU A 16 -13.05 6.18 -21.51
CA LEU A 16 -13.50 7.46 -22.08
C LEU A 16 -12.66 8.64 -21.56
N CYS A 17 -12.45 8.73 -20.25
CA CYS A 17 -11.61 9.76 -19.65
C CYS A 17 -10.17 9.68 -20.17
N PHE A 18 -9.63 8.47 -20.32
CA PHE A 18 -8.29 8.26 -20.86
C PHE A 18 -8.18 8.70 -22.32
N LEU A 19 -9.15 8.38 -23.17
CA LEU A 19 -9.18 8.81 -24.57
C LEU A 19 -9.26 10.34 -24.71
N ILE A 20 -10.07 11.01 -23.88
CA ILE A 20 -10.14 12.48 -23.84
C ILE A 20 -8.77 13.06 -23.46
N ALA A 21 -8.12 12.50 -22.44
CA ALA A 21 -6.79 12.97 -22.01
C ALA A 21 -5.73 12.76 -23.10
N VAL A 22 -5.71 11.61 -23.76
CA VAL A 22 -4.80 11.32 -24.88
C VAL A 22 -5.07 12.25 -26.06
N GLY A 23 -6.34 12.49 -26.39
CA GLY A 23 -6.73 13.43 -27.45
C GLY A 23 -6.24 14.86 -27.16
N PHE A 24 -6.33 15.29 -25.90
CA PHE A 24 -5.82 16.58 -25.47
C PHE A 24 -4.29 16.70 -25.58
N VAL A 25 -3.56 15.66 -25.17
CA VAL A 25 -2.09 15.60 -25.34
C VAL A 25 -1.70 15.59 -26.81
N ALA A 26 -2.39 14.83 -27.65
CA ALA A 26 -2.16 14.81 -29.09
C ALA A 26 -2.44 16.17 -29.73
N PHE A 27 -3.48 16.88 -29.28
CA PHE A 27 -3.76 18.24 -29.70
C PHE A 27 -2.62 19.21 -29.32
N TRP A 28 -2.11 19.15 -28.09
CA TRP A 28 -0.94 19.93 -27.69
C TRP A 28 0.29 19.64 -28.53
N LEU A 29 0.61 18.36 -28.77
CA LEU A 29 1.73 17.96 -29.61
C LEU A 29 1.58 18.50 -31.03
N ARG A 30 0.36 18.44 -31.59
CA ARG A 30 0.09 19.00 -32.91
C ARG A 30 0.34 20.51 -32.94
N ILE A 31 -0.15 21.26 -31.95
CA ILE A 31 0.09 22.71 -31.85
C ILE A 31 1.58 22.99 -31.73
N ALA A 32 2.30 22.25 -30.88
CA ALA A 32 3.73 22.44 -30.69
C ALA A 32 4.55 22.22 -31.98
N ILE A 33 4.13 21.29 -32.84
CA ILE A 33 4.80 21.01 -34.11
C ILE A 33 4.36 21.97 -35.22
N SER A 34 3.06 22.23 -35.33
CA SER A 34 2.48 22.92 -36.50
C SER A 34 2.42 24.44 -36.35
N LYS A 35 2.36 24.93 -35.10
CA LYS A 35 2.14 26.33 -34.75
C LYS A 35 2.83 26.68 -33.42
N PRO A 36 4.16 26.58 -33.35
CA PRO A 36 4.90 26.81 -32.11
C PRO A 36 4.69 28.21 -31.52
N GLU A 37 4.37 29.21 -32.34
CA GLU A 37 4.02 30.57 -31.91
C GLU A 37 2.82 30.60 -30.96
N GLU A 38 1.83 29.70 -31.15
CA GLU A 38 0.64 29.62 -30.29
C GLU A 38 0.97 29.10 -28.88
N LEU A 39 2.12 28.44 -28.66
CA LEU A 39 2.57 28.01 -27.34
C LEU A 39 2.89 29.19 -26.41
N THR A 40 3.26 30.34 -26.97
CA THR A 40 3.54 31.56 -26.20
C THR A 40 2.28 32.36 -25.89
N ASN A 41 1.12 31.95 -26.44
CA ASN A 41 -0.16 32.59 -26.18
C ASN A 41 -0.54 32.38 -24.70
N VAL A 42 -0.77 33.48 -23.98
CA VAL A 42 -1.14 33.47 -22.56
C VAL A 42 -2.40 32.63 -22.32
N GLY A 43 -3.39 32.70 -23.22
CA GLY A 43 -4.61 31.89 -23.13
C GLY A 43 -4.35 30.39 -23.23
N PHE A 44 -3.43 29.97 -24.10
CA PHE A 44 -3.01 28.57 -24.20
C PHE A 44 -2.29 28.12 -22.93
N ILE A 45 -1.34 28.93 -22.42
CA ILE A 45 -0.59 28.64 -21.18
C ILE A 45 -1.53 28.52 -19.99
N VAL A 46 -2.46 29.46 -19.81
CA VAL A 46 -3.43 29.45 -18.71
C VAL A 46 -4.34 28.23 -18.80
N THR A 47 -4.91 27.95 -19.98
CA THR A 47 -5.74 26.76 -20.19
C THR A 47 -4.97 25.48 -19.86
N SER A 48 -3.69 25.46 -20.19
CA SER A 48 -2.82 24.33 -19.95
C SER A 48 -2.54 24.08 -18.47
N ILE A 49 -2.25 25.14 -17.73
CA ILE A 49 -2.06 25.08 -16.28
C ILE A 49 -3.35 24.65 -15.59
N VAL A 50 -4.49 25.23 -15.98
CA VAL A 50 -5.81 24.87 -15.44
C VAL A 50 -6.08 23.37 -15.69
N PHE A 51 -5.87 22.88 -16.91
CA PHE A 51 -6.04 21.46 -17.21
C PHE A 51 -5.15 20.57 -16.34
N LEU A 52 -3.84 20.88 -16.26
CA LEU A 52 -2.90 20.09 -15.48
C LEU A 52 -3.24 20.06 -13.99
N VAL A 53 -3.62 21.21 -13.41
CA VAL A 53 -3.98 21.31 -12.01
C VAL A 53 -5.27 20.54 -11.75
N PHE A 54 -6.35 20.83 -12.46
CA PHE A 54 -7.68 20.28 -12.14
C PHE A 54 -7.93 18.86 -12.64
N VAL A 55 -7.33 18.47 -13.76
CA VAL A 55 -7.60 17.18 -14.41
C VAL A 55 -6.49 16.17 -14.14
N GLY A 56 -5.24 16.64 -14.02
CA GLY A 56 -4.07 15.78 -13.81
C GLY A 56 -4.18 14.86 -12.58
N PRO A 57 -4.34 15.40 -11.35
CA PRO A 57 -4.36 14.59 -10.13
C PRO A 57 -5.49 13.55 -10.09
N PRO A 58 -6.76 13.87 -10.46
CA PRO A 58 -7.80 12.86 -10.62
C PRO A 58 -7.45 11.76 -11.62
N ILE A 59 -6.87 12.10 -12.78
CA ILE A 59 -6.44 11.11 -13.78
C ILE A 59 -5.40 10.16 -13.18
N VAL A 60 -4.37 10.70 -12.51
CA VAL A 60 -3.30 9.90 -11.90
C VAL A 60 -3.88 8.97 -10.83
N LEU A 61 -4.74 9.47 -9.94
CA LEU A 61 -5.40 8.65 -8.92
C LEU A 61 -6.27 7.55 -9.53
N THR A 62 -7.15 7.90 -10.48
CA THR A 62 -8.02 6.92 -11.15
C THR A 62 -7.19 5.85 -11.84
N THR A 63 -6.15 6.26 -12.56
CA THR A 63 -5.27 5.35 -13.29
C THR A 63 -4.54 4.39 -12.35
N THR A 64 -3.97 4.91 -11.26
CA THR A 64 -3.27 4.05 -10.28
C THR A 64 -4.20 3.04 -9.63
N TYR A 65 -5.42 3.44 -9.26
CA TYR A 65 -6.40 2.52 -8.68
C TYR A 65 -6.91 1.50 -9.70
N PHE A 66 -7.21 1.94 -10.92
CA PHE A 66 -7.70 1.07 -11.99
C PHE A 66 -6.65 0.02 -12.36
N LEU A 67 -5.41 0.43 -12.65
CA LEU A 67 -4.31 -0.50 -12.98
C LEU A 67 -4.07 -1.51 -11.88
N HIS A 68 -4.23 -1.08 -10.64
CA HIS A 68 -4.04 -1.93 -9.49
C HIS A 68 -5.13 -3.01 -9.36
N ASP A 69 -6.38 -2.72 -9.77
CA ASP A 69 -7.52 -3.58 -9.52
C ASP A 69 -8.15 -4.24 -10.76
N PHE A 70 -7.85 -3.82 -11.99
CA PHE A 70 -8.56 -4.30 -13.18
C PHE A 70 -8.43 -5.80 -13.46
N ARG A 71 -7.34 -6.43 -13.01
CA ARG A 71 -7.12 -7.89 -13.11
C ARG A 71 -7.39 -8.62 -11.81
N LYS A 72 -8.04 -7.97 -10.85
CA LYS A 72 -8.34 -8.55 -9.56
C LYS A 72 -9.80 -8.94 -9.46
N THR A 73 -10.02 -10.09 -8.83
CA THR A 73 -11.34 -10.52 -8.38
C THR A 73 -11.22 -10.89 -6.92
N ILE A 74 -12.12 -10.36 -6.10
CA ILE A 74 -12.21 -10.68 -4.67
C ILE A 74 -13.46 -11.50 -4.47
N SER A 75 -13.30 -12.71 -3.94
CA SER A 75 -14.43 -13.55 -3.53
C SER A 75 -14.42 -13.67 -2.02
N ILE A 76 -15.53 -13.28 -1.39
CA ILE A 76 -15.72 -13.33 0.06
C ILE A 76 -16.66 -14.48 0.36
N ASP A 77 -16.16 -15.47 1.09
CA ASP A 77 -17.01 -16.46 1.71
C ASP A 77 -17.37 -16.00 3.12
N LYS A 78 -18.57 -15.46 3.27
CA LYS A 78 -19.11 -14.98 4.55
C LYS A 78 -19.29 -16.09 5.57
N SER A 79 -19.45 -17.35 5.14
CA SER A 79 -19.67 -18.48 6.04
C SER A 79 -18.38 -18.94 6.72
N SER A 80 -17.26 -18.88 6.01
CA SER A 80 -15.94 -19.30 6.52
C SER A 80 -15.01 -18.13 6.88
N GLY A 81 -15.40 -16.88 6.57
CA GLY A 81 -14.56 -15.69 6.78
C GLY A 81 -13.33 -15.65 5.87
N VAL A 82 -13.31 -16.45 4.80
CA VAL A 82 -12.19 -16.58 3.88
C VAL A 82 -12.36 -15.63 2.70
N LEU A 83 -11.32 -14.84 2.43
CA LEU A 83 -11.22 -13.99 1.24
C LEU A 83 -10.27 -14.61 0.23
N PHE A 84 -10.76 -14.85 -0.97
CA PHE A 84 -9.96 -15.29 -2.10
C PHE A 84 -9.71 -14.11 -3.02
N VAL A 85 -8.44 -13.76 -3.21
CA VAL A 85 -8.04 -12.78 -4.22
C VAL A 85 -7.43 -13.51 -5.39
N LYS A 86 -8.07 -13.42 -6.54
CA LYS A 86 -7.47 -13.82 -7.80
C LYS A 86 -6.88 -12.59 -8.45
N LYS A 87 -5.55 -12.58 -8.65
CA LYS A 87 -4.86 -11.53 -9.38
C LYS A 87 -4.09 -12.18 -10.52
N HIS A 88 -4.57 -12.01 -11.75
CA HIS A 88 -3.97 -12.65 -12.92
C HIS A 88 -3.91 -14.19 -12.76
N ASN A 89 -2.71 -14.78 -12.60
CA ASN A 89 -2.48 -16.21 -12.37
C ASN A 89 -2.23 -16.57 -10.89
N GLU A 90 -2.23 -15.58 -10.00
CA GLU A 90 -2.00 -15.79 -8.57
C GLU A 90 -3.33 -15.94 -7.85
N HIS A 91 -3.45 -17.02 -7.09
CA HIS A 91 -4.55 -17.27 -6.17
C HIS A 91 -4.05 -17.04 -4.75
N PHE A 92 -4.51 -15.95 -4.14
CA PHE A 92 -4.20 -15.63 -2.76
C PHE A 92 -5.40 -15.98 -1.87
N LYS A 93 -5.23 -16.95 -0.98
CA LYS A 93 -6.20 -17.23 0.09
C LYS A 93 -5.82 -16.41 1.30
N PHE A 94 -6.69 -15.50 1.70
CA PHE A 94 -6.55 -14.74 2.93
C PHE A 94 -6.57 -15.68 4.12
N ASN A 95 -5.52 -15.63 4.95
CA ASN A 95 -5.50 -16.23 6.27
C ASN A 95 -5.31 -15.10 7.29
N LYS A 96 -6.29 -14.95 8.19
CA LYS A 96 -6.27 -13.96 9.27
C LYS A 96 -5.09 -14.15 10.22
N GLU A 97 -4.65 -15.38 10.44
CA GLU A 97 -3.51 -15.71 11.32
C GLU A 97 -2.18 -15.16 10.78
N LYS A 98 -2.04 -15.09 9.45
CA LYS A 98 -0.86 -14.55 8.78
C LYS A 98 -0.89 -13.03 8.66
N LEU A 99 -2.00 -12.40 9.02
CA LEU A 99 -2.17 -10.95 8.92
C LEU A 99 -1.42 -10.28 10.07
N LYS A 100 -0.45 -9.44 9.74
CA LYS A 100 0.27 -8.62 10.73
C LYS A 100 -0.48 -7.33 11.01
N GLU A 101 -0.78 -6.58 9.96
CA GLU A 101 -1.47 -5.29 10.09
C GLU A 101 -2.40 -5.03 8.91
N VAL A 102 -3.40 -4.18 9.17
CA VAL A 102 -4.26 -3.61 8.13
C VAL A 102 -4.27 -2.10 8.29
N TYR A 103 -4.06 -1.39 7.20
CA TYR A 103 -4.21 0.06 7.14
C TYR A 103 -5.43 0.43 6.31
N HIS A 104 -6.24 1.36 6.80
CA HIS A 104 -7.29 2.02 6.04
C HIS A 104 -6.82 3.43 5.71
N VAL A 105 -6.42 3.63 4.46
CA VAL A 105 -5.94 4.92 3.99
C VAL A 105 -7.10 5.67 3.36
N LYS A 106 -7.46 6.80 3.96
CA LYS A 106 -8.58 7.63 3.53
C LYS A 106 -8.28 9.11 3.70
N VAL A 107 -9.08 9.95 3.03
CA VAL A 107 -8.88 11.40 3.10
C VAL A 107 -9.26 11.94 4.48
N ASN A 108 -8.47 12.89 4.98
CA ASN A 108 -8.86 13.68 6.15
C ASN A 108 -9.97 14.66 5.77
N LYS A 109 -11.22 14.34 6.14
CA LYS A 109 -12.38 15.21 5.87
C LYS A 109 -12.31 16.57 6.56
N ASN A 110 -11.47 16.71 7.60
CA ASN A 110 -11.32 17.93 8.38
C ASN A 110 -10.08 18.74 7.97
N SER A 111 -9.35 18.33 6.93
CA SER A 111 -8.23 19.12 6.43
C SER A 111 -8.75 20.41 5.78
N SER A 112 -8.02 21.51 5.95
CA SER A 112 -8.27 22.79 5.27
C SER A 112 -7.76 22.84 3.83
N SER A 113 -7.08 21.77 3.37
CA SER A 113 -6.58 21.70 1.98
C SER A 113 -7.75 21.73 0.99
N ARG A 114 -7.66 22.60 -0.02
CA ARG A 114 -8.61 22.65 -1.15
C ARG A 114 -8.49 21.44 -2.08
N TYR A 115 -7.39 20.70 -2.01
CA TYR A 115 -7.14 19.52 -2.83
C TYR A 115 -7.40 18.25 -2.02
N GLN A 116 -8.65 17.80 -2.06
CA GLN A 116 -9.11 16.58 -1.39
C GLN A 116 -9.87 15.69 -2.36
N PHE A 117 -9.59 14.39 -2.29
CA PHE A 117 -10.23 13.38 -3.13
C PHE A 117 -10.95 12.35 -2.26
N PRO A 118 -12.02 12.75 -1.55
CA PRO A 118 -12.66 11.92 -0.52
C PRO A 118 -13.34 10.67 -1.09
N MET A 119 -13.56 10.62 -2.40
CA MET A 119 -14.08 9.46 -3.09
C MET A 119 -13.04 8.37 -3.34
N TYR A 120 -11.78 8.55 -2.92
CA TYR A 120 -10.74 7.53 -3.01
C TYR A 120 -10.32 7.08 -1.62
N GLU A 121 -10.20 5.77 -1.47
CA GLU A 121 -9.70 5.12 -0.27
C GLU A 121 -9.26 3.70 -0.62
N TYR A 122 -8.38 3.13 0.21
CA TYR A 122 -7.95 1.75 0.05
C TYR A 122 -7.63 1.09 1.39
N LEU A 123 -7.71 -0.24 1.39
CA LEU A 123 -7.17 -1.08 2.45
C LEU A 123 -5.83 -1.66 1.99
N LEU A 124 -4.82 -1.56 2.85
CA LEU A 124 -3.56 -2.28 2.73
C LEU A 124 -3.51 -3.35 3.81
N PHE A 125 -3.52 -4.61 3.37
CA PHE A 125 -3.29 -5.77 4.20
C PHE A 125 -1.81 -6.13 4.12
N VAL A 126 -1.15 -6.22 5.27
CA VAL A 126 0.24 -6.65 5.41
C VAL A 126 0.25 -8.01 6.10
N PHE A 127 0.75 -9.00 5.39
CA PHE A 127 0.90 -10.36 5.89
C PHE A 127 2.35 -10.64 6.26
N GLU A 128 2.59 -11.83 6.80
CA GLU A 128 3.93 -12.42 6.94
C GLU A 128 4.72 -12.39 5.63
N GLU A 129 6.05 -12.41 5.76
CA GLU A 129 6.98 -12.34 4.62
C GLU A 129 6.83 -11.09 3.75
N ARG A 130 6.36 -9.97 4.33
CA ARG A 130 6.07 -8.71 3.62
C ARG A 130 5.12 -8.87 2.44
N GLN A 131 4.31 -9.92 2.41
CA GLN A 131 3.28 -10.05 1.41
C GLN A 131 2.23 -8.96 1.63
N LYS A 132 1.89 -8.23 0.56
CA LYS A 132 0.95 -7.11 0.63
C LYS A 132 -0.20 -7.33 -0.32
N LEU A 133 -1.40 -7.08 0.16
CA LEU A 133 -2.58 -6.96 -0.66
C LEU A 133 -3.14 -5.57 -0.47
N VAL A 134 -3.25 -4.82 -1.57
CA VAL A 134 -4.01 -3.57 -1.57
C VAL A 134 -5.35 -3.82 -2.27
N VAL A 135 -6.42 -3.29 -1.69
CA VAL A 135 -7.76 -3.30 -2.27
C VAL A 135 -8.30 -1.89 -2.24
N THR A 136 -8.61 -1.34 -3.42
CA THR A 136 -9.18 0.01 -3.52
C THR A 136 -10.70 -0.04 -3.52
N ASN A 137 -11.31 1.11 -3.23
CA ASN A 137 -12.76 1.27 -3.30
C ASN A 137 -13.36 1.21 -4.72
N LEU A 138 -12.54 1.22 -5.79
CA LEU A 138 -13.01 0.92 -7.15
C LEU A 138 -13.43 -0.54 -7.29
N LEU A 139 -12.76 -1.45 -6.57
CA LEU A 139 -13.03 -2.88 -6.62
C LEU A 139 -14.08 -3.29 -5.58
N CYS A 140 -13.88 -2.90 -4.32
CA CYS A 140 -14.78 -3.19 -3.22
C CYS A 140 -14.67 -2.12 -2.13
N LYS A 141 -15.81 -1.67 -1.57
CA LYS A 141 -15.80 -0.68 -0.49
C LYS A 141 -15.06 -1.23 0.74
N PRO A 142 -14.10 -0.49 1.34
CA PRO A 142 -13.39 -0.90 2.55
C PRO A 142 -14.29 -1.43 3.66
N ASP A 143 -15.41 -0.75 3.94
CA ASP A 143 -16.37 -1.18 4.98
C ASP A 143 -16.97 -2.57 4.76
N THR A 144 -17.05 -3.03 3.50
CA THR A 144 -17.53 -4.37 3.16
C THR A 144 -16.51 -5.41 3.60
N LEU A 145 -15.24 -5.16 3.32
CA LEU A 145 -14.13 -6.04 3.69
C LEU A 145 -13.87 -6.04 5.19
N ILE A 146 -13.90 -4.86 5.82
CA ILE A 146 -13.74 -4.70 7.27
C ILE A 146 -14.78 -5.54 8.01
N ARG A 147 -16.06 -5.42 7.62
CA ARG A 147 -17.16 -6.18 8.23
C ARG A 147 -17.08 -7.66 7.93
N ALA A 148 -16.81 -8.04 6.67
CA ALA A 148 -16.75 -9.46 6.31
C ALA A 148 -15.60 -10.21 7.01
N LEU A 149 -14.44 -9.57 7.17
CA LEU A 149 -13.24 -10.19 7.74
C LEU A 149 -13.13 -10.02 9.26
N HIS A 150 -14.01 -9.23 9.87
CA HIS A 150 -13.97 -8.89 11.29
C HIS A 150 -12.57 -8.39 11.71
N ILE A 151 -12.06 -7.40 10.99
CA ILE A 151 -10.73 -6.80 11.19
C ILE A 151 -10.86 -5.36 11.68
N THR A 152 -9.87 -4.90 12.44
CA THR A 152 -9.82 -3.51 12.93
C THR A 152 -8.61 -2.82 12.31
N PRO A 153 -8.79 -2.04 11.23
CA PRO A 153 -7.67 -1.40 10.54
C PRO A 153 -7.14 -0.18 11.31
N LYS A 154 -5.84 0.08 11.20
CA LYS A 154 -5.24 1.37 11.58
C LYS A 154 -5.59 2.41 10.52
N VAL A 155 -6.27 3.47 10.92
CA VAL A 155 -6.70 4.52 9.99
C VAL A 155 -5.55 5.50 9.75
N ILE A 156 -5.22 5.73 8.48
CA ILE A 156 -4.25 6.74 8.06
C ILE A 156 -4.99 7.82 7.29
N HIS A 157 -4.85 9.05 7.77
CA HIS A 157 -5.45 10.23 7.17
C HIS A 157 -4.45 10.94 6.27
N THR A 158 -4.82 11.13 5.01
CA THR A 158 -4.00 11.83 4.00
C THR A 158 -4.82 12.88 3.24
N HIS A 159 -4.15 13.78 2.54
CA HIS A 159 -4.80 14.71 1.61
C HIS A 159 -5.16 14.02 0.30
N VAL A 160 -4.25 13.15 -0.16
CA VAL A 160 -4.36 12.43 -1.43
C VAL A 160 -4.02 10.96 -1.16
N PRO A 161 -4.97 10.03 -1.31
CA PRO A 161 -4.80 8.62 -0.96
C PRO A 161 -4.10 7.85 -2.08
N LEU A 162 -2.87 8.25 -2.41
CA LEU A 162 -2.01 7.51 -3.32
C LEU A 162 -1.61 6.17 -2.70
N ILE A 163 -1.55 5.12 -3.52
CA ILE A 163 -1.14 3.79 -3.06
C ILE A 163 0.36 3.82 -2.72
N ASP A 164 0.66 3.82 -1.43
CA ASP A 164 2.04 3.73 -0.94
C ASP A 164 2.51 2.26 -0.86
N LYS A 165 3.43 1.89 -1.76
CA LYS A 165 4.03 0.54 -1.79
C LYS A 165 5.03 0.30 -0.66
N THR A 166 5.54 1.36 -0.04
CA THR A 166 6.55 1.27 1.03
C THR A 166 5.92 1.08 2.41
N MET A 167 4.68 1.52 2.59
CA MET A 167 3.90 1.31 3.80
C MET A 167 3.86 -0.17 4.22
N GLY A 168 4.18 -0.47 5.48
CA GLY A 168 4.29 -1.84 5.99
C GLY A 168 5.64 -2.55 5.71
N ASN A 169 6.65 -1.86 5.17
CA ASN A 169 8.03 -2.40 5.07
C ASN A 169 8.77 -2.46 6.41
N THR A 170 8.20 -1.92 7.48
CA THR A 170 8.76 -1.95 8.83
C THR A 170 8.91 -3.38 9.39
N PHE A 171 8.14 -4.33 8.88
CA PHE A 171 8.26 -5.75 9.25
C PHE A 171 9.40 -6.41 8.49
N LEU A 172 10.27 -7.13 9.19
CA LEU A 172 11.30 -7.97 8.56
C LEU A 172 10.65 -9.25 8.03
N THR A 173 11.13 -9.74 6.89
CA THR A 173 10.87 -11.13 6.46
C THR A 173 11.55 -12.11 7.40
N THR A 174 11.16 -13.39 7.39
CA THR A 174 11.80 -14.39 8.26
C THR A 174 13.31 -14.47 7.99
N LYS A 175 13.71 -14.42 6.72
CA LYS A 175 15.12 -14.41 6.30
C LYS A 175 15.89 -13.19 6.82
N GLU A 176 15.31 -12.00 6.70
CA GLU A 176 15.93 -10.77 7.21
C GLU A 176 15.98 -10.75 8.74
N PHE A 177 14.95 -11.28 9.39
CA PHE A 177 14.90 -11.43 10.84
C PHE A 177 16.03 -12.35 11.30
N ASP A 178 16.17 -13.54 10.72
CA ASP A 178 17.25 -14.46 11.09
C ASP A 178 18.64 -13.91 10.72
N ALA A 179 18.77 -13.15 9.63
CA ALA A 179 20.01 -12.44 9.32
C ALA A 179 20.36 -11.40 10.40
N LYS A 180 19.36 -10.62 10.86
CA LYS A 180 19.53 -9.66 11.95
C LYS A 180 19.83 -10.33 13.30
N VAL A 181 19.26 -11.51 13.56
CA VAL A 181 19.60 -12.34 14.73
C VAL A 181 21.08 -12.73 14.67
N LYS A 182 21.58 -13.21 13.53
CA LYS A 182 22.99 -13.59 13.35
C LYS A 182 23.93 -12.39 13.47
N GLU A 183 23.58 -11.27 12.85
CA GLU A 183 24.34 -10.02 12.95
C GLU A 183 24.45 -9.56 14.40
N PHE A 184 23.33 -9.55 15.14
CA PHE A 184 23.31 -9.22 16.56
C PHE A 184 24.13 -10.20 17.39
N TYR A 185 23.97 -11.50 17.14
CA TYR A 185 24.72 -12.56 17.84
C TYR A 185 26.23 -12.32 17.71
N HIS A 186 26.74 -12.13 16.49
CA HIS A 186 28.17 -11.89 16.26
C HIS A 186 28.66 -10.57 16.85
N ALA A 187 27.85 -9.51 16.75
CA ALA A 187 28.23 -8.18 17.26
C ALA A 187 28.34 -8.13 18.80
N TYR A 188 27.54 -8.94 19.50
CA TYR A 188 27.39 -8.84 20.96
C TYR A 188 27.73 -10.12 21.74
N GLN A 189 28.38 -11.11 21.11
CA GLN A 189 28.73 -12.39 21.75
C GLN A 189 29.51 -12.25 23.07
N ASN A 190 30.38 -11.23 23.14
CA ASN A 190 31.26 -10.99 24.29
C ASN A 190 30.61 -10.12 25.38
N LYS A 191 29.34 -9.73 25.23
CA LYS A 191 28.64 -8.88 26.20
C LYS A 191 28.10 -9.67 27.39
N SER A 192 28.08 -9.02 28.55
CA SER A 192 27.45 -9.55 29.76
C SER A 192 25.92 -9.52 29.66
N GLU A 193 25.23 -10.29 30.51
CA GLU A 193 23.77 -10.34 30.54
C GLU A 193 23.15 -8.95 30.79
N ALA A 194 23.73 -8.18 31.72
CA ALA A 194 23.28 -6.82 32.01
C ALA A 194 23.40 -5.89 30.80
N GLU A 195 24.50 -5.97 30.05
CA GLU A 195 24.69 -5.19 28.82
C GLU A 195 23.71 -5.63 27.71
N LEU A 196 23.49 -6.94 27.54
CA LEU A 196 22.54 -7.46 26.55
C LEU A 196 21.11 -7.01 26.85
N LEU A 197 20.71 -6.99 28.13
CA LEU A 197 19.41 -6.50 28.57
C LEU A 197 19.24 -5.00 28.30
N ASP A 198 20.28 -4.20 28.48
CA ASP A 198 20.25 -2.76 28.18
C ASP A 198 20.13 -2.50 26.67
N ILE A 199 20.91 -3.22 25.85
CA ILE A 199 20.85 -3.13 24.38
C ILE A 199 19.46 -3.57 23.85
N CYS A 200 18.88 -4.64 24.39
CA CYS A 200 17.55 -5.11 24.01
C CYS A 200 16.41 -4.12 24.33
N LYS A 201 16.64 -3.18 25.26
CA LYS A 201 15.67 -2.11 25.60
C LYS A 201 15.73 -0.92 24.63
N GLN A 202 16.77 -0.81 23.79
CA GLN A 202 16.89 0.28 22.83
C GLN A 202 15.85 0.15 21.70
N LYS A 203 15.25 1.28 21.28
CA LYS A 203 14.27 1.32 20.18
C LYS A 203 14.88 0.75 18.89
N GLY A 204 14.23 -0.25 18.30
CA GLY A 204 14.63 -0.87 17.02
C GLY A 204 15.16 -2.30 17.13
N TYR A 205 15.49 -2.79 18.33
CA TYR A 205 16.10 -4.11 18.54
C TYR A 205 15.13 -5.19 19.04
N ALA A 206 13.87 -4.84 19.30
CA ALA A 206 13.08 -5.50 20.34
C ALA A 206 12.90 -7.04 20.20
N ASP A 207 12.71 -7.60 19.01
CA ASP A 207 12.35 -9.02 18.90
C ASP A 207 13.50 -9.92 18.40
N PHE A 208 14.28 -9.46 17.41
CA PHE A 208 15.45 -10.23 16.95
C PHE A 208 16.59 -10.21 17.97
N ALA A 209 16.82 -9.09 18.67
CA ALA A 209 17.85 -9.00 19.70
C ALA A 209 17.52 -9.87 20.91
N LYS A 210 16.24 -9.94 21.32
CA LYS A 210 15.81 -10.86 22.39
C LYS A 210 16.05 -12.32 22.01
N LYS A 211 15.77 -12.71 20.76
CA LYS A 211 16.06 -14.07 20.27
C LYS A 211 17.56 -14.34 20.28
N ALA A 212 18.37 -13.41 19.77
CA ALA A 212 19.83 -13.53 19.76
C ALA A 212 20.44 -13.58 21.18
N ALA A 213 19.99 -12.74 22.10
CA ALA A 213 20.43 -12.70 23.49
C ALA A 213 20.11 -14.01 24.23
N ARG A 214 18.91 -14.59 24.01
CA ARG A 214 18.56 -15.92 24.56
C ARG A 214 19.50 -17.01 24.07
N LEU A 215 19.86 -17.01 22.79
CA LEU A 215 20.82 -17.98 22.24
C LEU A 215 22.19 -17.84 22.91
N LEU A 216 22.69 -16.61 23.07
CA LEU A 216 23.97 -16.33 23.73
C LEU A 216 23.99 -16.77 25.20
N LEU A 217 22.92 -16.52 25.96
CA LEU A 217 22.84 -16.91 27.36
C LEU A 217 22.76 -18.44 27.53
N ASN A 218 21.99 -19.13 26.69
CA ASN A 218 21.91 -20.59 26.72
C ASN A 218 23.26 -21.24 26.42
N GLU A 219 24.02 -20.69 25.48
CA GLU A 219 25.33 -21.24 25.11
C GLU A 219 26.39 -21.01 26.20
N LYS A 220 26.35 -19.85 26.87
CA LYS A 220 27.21 -19.58 28.04
C LYS A 220 26.90 -20.52 29.20
N ASN A 221 25.62 -20.76 29.48
CA ASN A 221 25.22 -21.67 30.54
C ASN A 221 25.60 -23.13 30.25
N ASN A 222 25.56 -23.55 28.98
CA ASN A 222 25.99 -24.90 28.58
C ASN A 222 27.51 -25.11 28.53
N THR A 223 28.31 -24.03 28.61
CA THR A 223 29.79 -24.10 28.63
C THR A 223 30.37 -23.95 30.04
N THR A 224 29.51 -23.78 31.06
CA THR A 224 29.92 -23.66 32.47
C THR A 224 29.73 -24.94 33.30
N ASP A 225 29.31 -26.05 32.68
CA ASP A 225 29.34 -27.42 33.21
C ASP A 225 30.58 -28.18 32.68
#